data_AF-A0A183GKU0-F1
#
_entry.id   AF-A0A183GKU0-F1
#
_cell.length_a   1.000
_cell.length_b   1.000
_cell.length_c   1.000
_cell.angle_alpha   90.00
_cell.angle_beta   90.00
_cell.angle_gamma   90.00
#
_symmetry.space_group_name_H-M   'P 1'
#
loop_
_entity.id
_entity.type
_entity.pdbx_description
1 polymer ?
#
loop_
_entity_poly.entity_id
_entity_poly.type
_entity_poly.pdbx_seq_one_letter_code
_entity_poly.pdbx_strand_id
1 'polypeptide(L)'
;LRTSTPEEHDRMNRTYYEKPNRPVFPPAVFEDPYLQDALARRDHEFVLDWACWFYEPDDPAYIKLVQTVFDRIVESGDFDVLYSTRHFGTLVFYLALNGNIPPLLNYFGARGRISDCANLVRLQKTLHPNWRFAINSGDTDLKIVTDFVKQNARYRDQLSDLNAFLRDGTVLPSVSRKAEPMTRTEHMPKHAIHSFMWLKTGLQTSVDASNVRSSSGPLGELSTEYEVQLERSEGEQTREKEVDIRREPRGRFWPPSKLRSSKPEE
;
A
#
# COMPACT_ATOMS: atom_id res chain seq x y z
N LEU A 1 30.63 33.76 -26.73
CA LEU A 1 29.74 33.68 -25.55
C LEU A 1 29.30 32.22 -25.43
N ARG A 2 29.45 31.56 -24.27
CA ARG A 2 28.92 30.20 -24.05
C ARG A 2 27.57 30.25 -23.35
N THR A 3 26.75 29.23 -23.52
CA THR A 3 25.55 29.01 -22.70
C THR A 3 25.94 28.39 -21.35
N SER A 4 25.12 28.63 -20.32
CA SER A 4 25.27 28.02 -19.01
C SER A 4 24.90 26.54 -19.06
N THR A 5 25.58 25.73 -18.24
CA THR A 5 25.13 24.35 -17.99
C THR A 5 23.82 24.34 -17.17
N PRO A 6 23.03 23.25 -17.21
CA PRO A 6 21.81 23.15 -16.41
C PRO A 6 22.04 23.36 -14.91
N GLU A 7 23.13 22.81 -14.37
CA GLU A 7 23.51 22.98 -12.96
C GLU A 7 23.87 24.45 -12.64
N GLU A 8 24.68 25.10 -13.49
CA GLU A 8 24.99 26.53 -13.33
C GLU A 8 23.71 27.38 -13.40
N HIS A 9 22.80 27.04 -14.32
CA HIS A 9 21.53 27.74 -14.49
C HIS A 9 20.63 27.60 -13.26
N ASP A 10 20.43 26.39 -12.74
CA ASP A 10 19.64 26.17 -11.53
C ASP A 10 20.29 26.84 -10.31
N ARG A 11 21.62 26.77 -10.17
CA ARG A 11 22.35 27.46 -9.10
C ARG A 11 22.17 28.98 -9.16
N MET A 12 22.29 29.59 -10.35
CA MET A 12 22.06 31.02 -10.51
C MET A 12 20.60 31.39 -10.25
N ASN A 13 19.64 30.56 -10.68
CA ASN A 13 18.23 30.77 -10.39
C ASN A 13 17.94 30.75 -8.89
N ARG A 14 18.57 29.86 -8.11
CA ARG A 14 18.41 29.84 -6.64
C ARG A 14 18.96 31.10 -5.97
N THR A 15 20.05 31.66 -6.49
CA THR A 15 20.67 32.89 -5.97
C THR A 15 19.82 34.13 -6.25
N TYR A 16 19.21 34.22 -7.44
CA TYR A 16 18.41 35.39 -7.83
C TYR A 16 16.92 35.28 -7.47
N TYR A 17 16.37 34.06 -7.49
CA TYR A 17 15.02 33.74 -7.09
C TYR A 17 15.08 32.88 -5.83
N GLU A 18 15.25 33.55 -4.69
CA GLU A 18 15.34 32.89 -3.40
C GLU A 18 14.10 32.02 -3.14
N LYS A 19 14.32 30.71 -3.07
CA LYS A 19 13.36 29.77 -2.52
C LYS A 19 13.83 29.49 -1.09
N PRO A 20 13.13 29.96 -0.04
CA PRO A 20 13.66 30.00 1.33
C PRO A 20 14.08 28.63 1.85
N ASN A 21 13.48 27.57 1.33
CA ASN A 21 13.75 26.22 1.78
C ASN A 21 14.84 25.52 0.94
N ARG A 22 15.33 26.09 -0.19
CA ARG A 22 16.18 25.44 -1.24
C ARG A 22 17.58 25.98 -1.16
N PRO A 23 18.43 25.37 -0.32
CA PRO A 23 19.80 25.83 -0.20
C PRO A 23 20.51 25.72 -1.56
N VAL A 24 21.52 26.56 -1.73
CA VAL A 24 22.39 26.54 -2.92
C VAL A 24 23.21 25.24 -2.93
N PHE A 25 23.67 24.80 -1.76
CA PHE A 25 24.44 23.58 -1.60
C PHE A 25 23.55 22.36 -1.32
N PRO A 26 23.91 21.18 -1.84
CA PRO A 26 23.21 19.95 -1.52
C PRO A 26 23.31 19.68 -0.03
N PRO A 27 22.19 19.34 0.61
CA PRO A 27 22.23 19.01 2.01
C PRO A 27 22.79 17.60 2.25
N ALA A 28 23.40 17.42 3.42
CA ALA A 28 24.24 16.27 3.75
C ALA A 28 23.52 14.90 3.72
N VAL A 29 22.18 14.86 3.75
CA VAL A 29 21.43 13.60 3.72
C VAL A 29 21.56 12.84 2.38
N PHE A 30 21.94 13.53 1.31
CA PHE A 30 22.13 12.94 -0.01
C PHE A 30 23.51 12.31 -0.19
N GLU A 31 24.42 12.53 0.75
CA GLU A 31 25.78 12.01 0.71
C GLU A 31 25.97 10.88 1.74
N ASP A 32 26.85 9.94 1.42
CA ASP A 32 27.30 8.93 2.38
C ASP A 32 28.18 9.61 3.45
N PRO A 33 28.09 9.23 4.73
CA PRO A 33 27.38 8.07 5.28
C PRO A 33 25.91 8.31 5.65
N TYR A 34 25.45 9.56 5.65
CA TYR A 34 24.13 9.93 6.18
C TYR A 34 22.97 9.32 5.39
N LEU A 35 23.17 9.13 4.07
CA LEU A 35 22.22 8.43 3.22
C LEU A 35 22.01 6.99 3.71
N GLN A 36 23.08 6.23 3.93
CA GLN A 36 22.98 4.85 4.44
C GLN A 36 22.27 4.79 5.79
N ASP A 37 22.60 5.70 6.70
CA ASP A 37 21.98 5.78 8.02
C ASP A 37 20.48 6.10 7.94
N ALA A 38 20.06 6.95 6.99
CA ALA A 38 18.64 7.24 6.76
C ALA A 38 17.91 6.01 6.19
N LEU A 39 18.52 5.32 5.22
CA LEU A 39 17.95 4.12 4.62
C LEU A 39 17.87 2.96 5.62
N ALA A 40 18.85 2.81 6.50
CA ALA A 40 18.83 1.83 7.59
C ALA A 40 17.69 2.08 8.60
N ARG A 41 17.32 3.35 8.80
CA ARG A 41 16.19 3.76 9.66
C ARG A 41 14.82 3.68 8.98
N ARG A 42 14.77 3.22 7.72
CA ARG A 42 13.56 3.20 6.87
C ARG A 42 13.00 4.60 6.55
N ASP A 43 13.83 5.63 6.60
CA ASP A 43 13.45 7.01 6.25
C ASP A 43 13.47 7.26 4.71
N HIS A 44 13.04 6.27 3.91
CA HIS A 44 13.09 6.32 2.44
C HIS A 44 12.22 7.44 1.86
N GLU A 45 11.00 7.60 2.39
CA GLU A 45 10.06 8.65 1.98
C GLU A 45 10.66 10.05 2.20
N PHE A 46 11.28 10.27 3.36
CA PHE A 46 11.89 11.54 3.72
C PHE A 46 13.01 11.92 2.73
N VAL A 47 13.90 10.99 2.41
CA VAL A 47 14.99 11.22 1.44
C VAL A 47 14.43 11.56 0.06
N LEU A 48 13.43 10.81 -0.42
CA LEU A 48 12.84 11.03 -1.75
C LEU A 48 12.04 12.34 -1.83
N ASP A 49 11.32 12.71 -0.78
CA ASP A 49 10.61 13.98 -0.74
C ASP A 49 11.56 15.16 -0.77
N TRP A 50 12.64 15.08 -0.01
CA TRP A 50 13.66 16.11 -0.03
C TRP A 50 14.41 16.16 -1.36
N ALA A 51 14.64 15.01 -2.00
CA ALA A 51 15.25 14.93 -3.32
C ALA A 51 14.41 15.64 -4.39
N CYS A 52 13.10 15.41 -4.44
CA CYS A 52 12.19 16.11 -5.36
C CYS A 52 12.15 17.62 -5.13
N TRP A 53 12.40 18.02 -3.89
CA TRP A 53 12.29 19.40 -3.47
C TRP A 53 13.61 20.17 -3.76
N PHE A 54 14.74 19.48 -3.64
CA PHE A 54 16.07 20.05 -3.89
C PHE A 54 16.50 19.98 -5.35
N TYR A 55 16.31 18.87 -6.06
CA TYR A 55 16.79 18.68 -7.43
C TYR A 55 15.71 18.99 -8.47
N GLU A 56 16.15 19.24 -9.70
CA GLU A 56 15.27 19.21 -10.87
C GLU A 56 15.04 17.75 -11.32
N PRO A 57 13.87 17.42 -11.91
CA PRO A 57 13.55 16.05 -12.28
C PRO A 57 14.50 15.45 -13.33
N ASP A 58 15.09 16.28 -14.18
CA ASP A 58 16.03 15.88 -15.24
C ASP A 58 17.50 15.89 -14.77
N ASP A 59 17.75 16.26 -13.51
CA ASP A 59 19.10 16.32 -12.96
C ASP A 59 19.69 14.89 -12.83
N PRO A 60 20.89 14.60 -13.39
CA PRO A 60 21.53 13.30 -13.24
C PRO A 60 21.79 12.92 -11.78
N ALA A 61 22.02 13.88 -10.87
CA ALA A 61 22.21 13.60 -9.45
C ALA A 61 20.92 13.09 -8.80
N TYR A 62 19.76 13.66 -9.17
CA TYR A 62 18.45 13.21 -8.73
C TYR A 62 18.18 11.78 -9.16
N ILE A 63 18.38 11.49 -10.45
CA ILE A 63 18.11 10.17 -11.02
C ILE A 63 18.96 9.10 -10.32
N LYS A 64 20.25 9.38 -10.09
CA LYS A 64 21.15 8.47 -9.38
C LYS A 64 20.68 8.20 -7.95
N LEU A 65 20.34 9.25 -7.20
CA LEU A 65 19.87 9.13 -5.83
C LEU A 65 18.59 8.27 -5.76
N VAL A 66 17.61 8.56 -6.61
CA VAL A 66 16.34 7.81 -6.66
C VAL A 66 16.58 6.33 -6.99
N GLN A 67 17.46 6.04 -7.97
CA GLN A 67 17.84 4.67 -8.32
C GLN A 67 18.46 3.95 -7.12
N THR A 68 19.43 4.57 -6.43
CA THR A 68 20.07 4.00 -5.24
C THR A 68 19.06 3.69 -4.13
N VAL A 69 18.11 4.60 -3.87
CA VAL A 69 17.06 4.38 -2.87
C VAL A 69 16.16 3.21 -3.28
N PHE A 70 15.76 3.13 -4.55
CA PHE A 70 14.91 2.04 -5.05
C PHE A 70 15.60 0.68 -5.01
N ASP A 71 16.85 0.60 -5.42
CA ASP A 71 17.63 -0.64 -5.36
C ASP A 71 17.73 -1.12 -3.90
N ARG A 72 17.96 -0.20 -2.95
CA ARG A 72 17.98 -0.52 -1.52
C ARG A 72 16.65 -1.02 -0.97
N ILE A 73 15.53 -0.50 -1.47
CA ILE A 73 14.19 -0.97 -1.10
C ILE A 73 13.94 -2.38 -1.64
N VAL A 74 14.41 -2.67 -2.85
CA VAL A 74 14.31 -4.01 -3.43
C VAL A 74 15.15 -5.02 -2.64
N GLU A 75 16.36 -4.64 -2.22
CA GLU A 75 17.24 -5.47 -1.39
C GLU A 75 16.66 -5.76 0.00
N SER A 76 16.08 -4.74 0.65
CA SER A 76 15.49 -4.87 1.99
C SER A 76 14.10 -5.50 1.98
N GLY A 77 13.36 -5.40 0.87
CA GLY A 77 11.96 -5.81 0.76
C GLY A 77 10.98 -4.85 1.43
N ASP A 78 11.41 -3.64 1.80
CA ASP A 78 10.64 -2.66 2.58
C ASP A 78 9.68 -1.83 1.71
N PHE A 79 8.92 -2.50 0.83
CA PHE A 79 7.93 -1.87 -0.05
C PHE A 79 6.77 -1.19 0.70
N ASP A 80 6.56 -1.53 1.97
CA ASP A 80 5.50 -0.95 2.80
C ASP A 80 5.71 0.55 3.05
N VAL A 81 6.97 0.97 3.18
CA VAL A 81 7.33 2.37 3.45
C VAL A 81 6.83 3.27 2.33
N LEU A 82 6.98 2.84 1.08
CA LEU A 82 6.57 3.64 -0.08
C LEU A 82 5.14 3.36 -0.55
N TYR A 83 4.49 2.28 -0.12
CA TYR A 83 3.22 1.82 -0.70
C TYR A 83 2.10 2.89 -0.72
N SER A 84 2.01 3.68 0.34
CA SER A 84 1.00 4.75 0.47
C SER A 84 1.58 6.15 0.26
N THR A 85 2.63 6.26 -0.55
CA THR A 85 3.31 7.52 -0.85
C THR A 85 3.20 7.86 -2.33
N ARG A 86 3.46 9.12 -2.70
CA ARG A 86 3.52 9.55 -4.10
C ARG A 86 4.64 8.87 -4.91
N HIS A 87 5.66 8.35 -4.24
CA HIS A 87 6.81 7.68 -4.85
C HIS A 87 6.56 6.22 -5.21
N PHE A 88 5.41 5.66 -4.82
CA PHE A 88 5.11 4.27 -5.16
C PHE A 88 5.04 4.06 -6.67
N GLY A 89 4.39 4.97 -7.39
CA GLY A 89 4.24 4.86 -8.85
C GLY A 89 5.58 4.88 -9.58
N THR A 90 6.51 5.75 -9.16
CA THR A 90 7.84 5.85 -9.75
C THR A 90 8.68 4.61 -9.46
N LEU A 91 8.57 4.03 -8.26
CA LEU A 91 9.19 2.74 -7.94
C LEU A 91 8.65 1.62 -8.82
N VAL A 92 7.33 1.47 -8.92
CA VAL A 92 6.70 0.42 -9.75
C VAL A 92 7.15 0.56 -11.21
N PHE A 93 7.18 1.79 -11.73
CA PHE A 93 7.59 2.06 -13.09
C PHE A 93 9.08 1.74 -13.31
N TYR A 94 9.96 2.09 -12.37
CA TYR A 94 11.38 1.75 -12.41
C TYR A 94 11.60 0.23 -12.47
N LEU A 95 10.91 -0.53 -11.62
CA LEU A 95 11.01 -2.00 -11.61
C LEU A 95 10.49 -2.62 -12.91
N ALA A 96 9.39 -2.10 -13.44
CA ALA A 96 8.78 -2.59 -14.67
C ALA A 96 9.65 -2.31 -15.91
N LEU A 97 10.26 -1.12 -15.98
CA LEU A 97 11.22 -0.76 -17.02
C LEU A 97 12.45 -1.69 -17.01
N ASN A 98 13.00 -1.95 -15.83
CA ASN A 98 14.17 -2.82 -15.66
C ASN A 98 13.83 -4.32 -15.77
N GLY A 99 12.54 -4.68 -15.80
CA GLY A 99 12.10 -6.08 -15.79
C GLY A 99 12.27 -6.80 -14.45
N ASN A 100 12.60 -6.08 -13.37
CA ASN A 100 12.79 -6.63 -12.02
C ASN A 100 11.50 -6.56 -11.19
N ILE A 101 10.48 -7.27 -11.64
CA ILE A 101 9.14 -7.31 -11.06
C ILE A 101 8.96 -8.35 -9.94
N PRO A 102 9.65 -9.51 -9.93
CA PRO A 102 9.37 -10.58 -8.97
C PRO A 102 9.36 -10.16 -7.49
N PRO A 103 10.27 -9.28 -7.00
CA PRO A 103 10.23 -8.81 -5.62
C PRO A 103 8.90 -8.13 -5.24
N LEU A 104 8.37 -7.30 -6.14
CA LEU A 104 7.11 -6.61 -5.93
C LEU A 104 5.90 -7.54 -6.05
N LEU A 105 5.96 -8.55 -6.94
CA LEU A 105 4.90 -9.57 -7.03
C LEU A 105 4.82 -10.44 -5.78
N ASN A 106 5.95 -10.78 -5.17
CA ASN A 106 5.95 -11.46 -3.87
C ASN A 106 5.31 -10.61 -2.78
N TYR A 107 5.67 -9.32 -2.72
CA TYR A 107 5.09 -8.41 -1.75
C TYR A 107 3.55 -8.34 -1.85
N PHE A 108 3.01 -8.32 -3.07
CA PHE A 108 1.55 -8.38 -3.28
C PHE A 108 0.95 -9.76 -3.01
N GLY A 109 1.62 -10.83 -3.44
CA GLY A 109 1.21 -12.21 -3.22
C GLY A 109 1.15 -12.58 -1.75
N ALA A 110 2.17 -12.18 -0.98
CA ALA A 110 2.23 -12.34 0.47
C ALA A 110 1.06 -11.67 1.20
N ARG A 111 0.52 -10.57 0.65
CA ARG A 111 -0.65 -9.84 1.18
C ARG A 111 -1.98 -10.30 0.60
N GLY A 112 -1.98 -11.30 -0.29
CA GLY A 112 -3.17 -11.81 -0.98
C GLY A 112 -3.81 -10.83 -1.97
N ARG A 113 -3.09 -9.80 -2.43
CA ARG A 113 -3.61 -8.77 -3.34
C ARG A 113 -3.44 -9.18 -4.80
N ILE A 114 -4.28 -10.08 -5.27
CA ILE A 114 -4.21 -10.61 -6.65
C ILE A 114 -4.55 -9.57 -7.71
N SER A 115 -5.46 -8.64 -7.41
CA SER A 115 -5.79 -7.54 -8.32
C SER A 115 -4.56 -6.70 -8.67
N ASP A 116 -3.73 -6.41 -7.67
CA ASP A 116 -2.52 -5.59 -7.82
C ASP A 116 -1.44 -6.37 -8.59
N CYS A 117 -1.30 -7.68 -8.32
CA CYS A 117 -0.46 -8.57 -9.11
C CYS A 117 -0.87 -8.57 -10.59
N ALA A 118 -2.17 -8.70 -10.89
CA ALA A 118 -2.67 -8.71 -12.26
C ALA A 118 -2.43 -7.36 -12.96
N ASN A 119 -2.64 -6.25 -12.25
CA ASN A 119 -2.35 -4.91 -12.78
C ASN A 119 -0.86 -4.71 -13.08
N LEU A 120 0.04 -5.23 -12.24
CA LEU A 120 1.47 -5.19 -12.47
C LEU A 120 1.88 -6.03 -13.69
N VAL A 121 1.28 -7.21 -13.86
CA VAL A 121 1.50 -8.04 -15.06
C VAL A 121 0.97 -7.34 -16.32
N ARG A 122 -0.20 -6.68 -16.25
CA ARG A 122 -0.75 -5.85 -17.34
C ARG A 122 0.20 -4.71 -17.70
N LEU A 123 0.70 -3.96 -16.71
CA LEU A 123 1.65 -2.87 -16.92
C LEU A 123 2.90 -3.38 -17.64
N GLN A 124 3.44 -4.51 -17.19
CA GLN A 124 4.62 -5.07 -17.81
C GLN A 124 4.39 -5.50 -19.26
N LYS A 125 3.22 -6.08 -19.56
CA LYS A 125 2.85 -6.45 -20.92
C LYS A 125 2.77 -5.23 -21.84
N THR A 126 2.28 -4.10 -21.32
CA THR A 126 2.25 -2.83 -22.05
C THR A 126 3.64 -2.30 -22.34
N LEU A 127 4.58 -2.41 -21.38
CA LEU A 127 5.95 -1.95 -21.56
C LEU A 127 6.81 -2.88 -22.43
N HIS A 128 6.59 -4.20 -22.34
CA HIS A 128 7.34 -5.23 -23.06
C HIS A 128 6.40 -6.11 -23.89
N PRO A 129 5.99 -5.67 -25.11
CA PRO A 129 5.00 -6.37 -25.93
C PRO A 129 5.41 -7.79 -26.35
N ASN A 130 6.73 -8.07 -26.42
CA ASN A 130 7.34 -9.30 -26.93
C ASN A 130 7.01 -10.57 -26.11
N TRP A 131 6.29 -10.43 -25.00
CA TRP A 131 5.91 -11.54 -24.15
C TRP A 131 4.84 -12.44 -24.79
N ARG A 132 4.99 -13.76 -24.66
CA ARG A 132 4.16 -14.75 -25.37
C ARG A 132 2.75 -14.92 -24.78
N PHE A 133 2.40 -14.28 -23.67
CA PHE A 133 1.03 -14.26 -23.17
C PHE A 133 0.20 -13.16 -23.83
N ALA A 134 -1.04 -13.51 -24.18
CA ALA A 134 -2.10 -12.56 -24.48
C ALA A 134 -2.95 -12.36 -23.22
N ILE A 135 -3.30 -11.11 -22.90
CA ILE A 135 -4.30 -10.79 -21.89
C ILE A 135 -5.56 -10.39 -22.64
N ASN A 136 -6.65 -11.12 -22.45
CA ASN A 136 -7.96 -10.68 -22.92
C ASN A 136 -8.63 -9.84 -21.83
N SER A 137 -9.49 -8.90 -22.22
CA SER A 137 -10.22 -8.03 -21.29
C SER A 137 -11.18 -8.78 -20.36
N GLY A 138 -11.58 -10.00 -20.70
CA GLY A 138 -12.43 -10.87 -19.88
C GLY A 138 -11.70 -11.88 -18.99
N ASP A 139 -10.37 -11.90 -18.99
CA ASP A 139 -9.61 -12.86 -18.16
C ASP A 139 -9.64 -12.47 -16.68
N THR A 140 -9.92 -13.44 -15.81
CA THR A 140 -9.86 -13.25 -14.35
C THR A 140 -8.43 -12.95 -13.90
N ASP A 141 -8.27 -12.07 -12.92
CA ASP A 141 -6.96 -11.67 -12.39
C ASP A 141 -6.11 -12.87 -11.93
N LEU A 142 -6.73 -13.88 -11.30
CA LEU A 142 -6.07 -15.14 -10.93
C LEU A 142 -5.45 -15.84 -12.15
N LYS A 143 -6.20 -15.92 -13.26
CA LYS A 143 -5.75 -16.57 -14.48
C LYS A 143 -4.53 -15.85 -15.04
N ILE A 144 -4.59 -14.51 -15.13
CA ILE A 144 -3.49 -13.67 -15.62
C ILE A 144 -2.20 -13.92 -14.83
N VAL A 145 -2.30 -13.93 -13.49
CA VAL A 145 -1.14 -14.19 -12.62
C VAL A 145 -0.64 -15.63 -12.77
N THR A 146 -1.53 -16.62 -12.82
CA THR A 146 -1.09 -18.02 -13.00
C THR A 146 -0.43 -18.28 -14.35
N ASP A 147 -0.92 -17.66 -15.42
CA ASP A 147 -0.35 -17.79 -16.75
C ASP A 147 1.01 -17.09 -16.81
N PHE A 148 1.16 -15.94 -16.14
CA PHE A 148 2.44 -15.26 -15.99
C PHE A 148 3.48 -16.15 -15.28
N VAL A 149 3.11 -16.78 -14.17
CA VAL A 149 4.02 -17.66 -13.40
C VAL A 149 4.42 -18.90 -14.21
N LYS A 150 3.48 -19.51 -14.94
CA LYS A 150 3.75 -20.70 -15.79
C LYS A 150 4.73 -20.38 -16.92
N GLN A 151 4.60 -19.21 -17.54
CA GLN A 151 5.44 -18.84 -18.68
C GLN A 151 6.84 -18.38 -18.26
N ASN A 152 6.96 -17.73 -17.10
CA ASN A 152 8.23 -17.22 -16.61
C ASN A 152 8.88 -18.19 -15.62
N ALA A 153 9.33 -19.33 -16.14
CA ALA A 153 10.06 -20.33 -15.36
C ALA A 153 11.30 -19.75 -14.64
N ARG A 154 11.88 -18.66 -15.18
CA ARG A 154 13.02 -17.95 -14.59
C ARG A 154 12.73 -17.31 -13.23
N TYR A 155 11.49 -16.90 -13.00
CA TYR A 155 11.09 -16.21 -11.77
C TYR A 155 10.53 -17.17 -10.71
N ARG A 156 10.51 -18.47 -10.99
CA ARG A 156 9.93 -19.46 -10.08
C ARG A 156 10.61 -19.48 -8.71
N ASP A 157 11.93 -19.38 -8.68
CA ASP A 157 12.72 -19.42 -7.44
C ASP A 157 12.55 -18.12 -6.64
N GLN A 158 12.37 -17.00 -7.35
CA GLN A 158 12.12 -15.71 -6.71
C GLN A 158 10.70 -15.65 -6.17
N LEU A 159 9.71 -16.23 -6.85
CA LEU A 159 8.28 -16.11 -6.52
C LEU A 159 7.78 -17.08 -5.42
N SER A 160 8.53 -17.30 -4.35
CA SER A 160 8.15 -18.25 -3.29
C SER A 160 6.81 -17.90 -2.63
N ASP A 161 6.62 -16.64 -2.26
CA ASP A 161 5.47 -16.18 -1.48
C ASP A 161 4.20 -16.16 -2.33
N LEU A 162 4.32 -15.73 -3.59
CA LEU A 162 3.21 -15.78 -4.53
C LEU A 162 2.78 -17.22 -4.82
N ASN A 163 3.73 -18.14 -4.96
CA ASN A 163 3.43 -19.55 -5.17
C ASN A 163 2.78 -20.20 -3.95
N ALA A 164 3.20 -19.82 -2.74
CA ALA A 164 2.55 -20.25 -1.50
C ALA A 164 1.10 -19.75 -1.44
N PHE A 165 0.86 -18.46 -1.73
CA PHE A 165 -0.48 -17.90 -1.78
C PHE A 165 -1.38 -18.60 -2.83
N LEU A 166 -0.86 -18.84 -4.03
CA LEU A 166 -1.63 -19.50 -5.10
C LEU A 166 -2.00 -20.96 -4.79
N ARG A 167 -1.23 -21.65 -3.94
CA ARG A 167 -1.48 -23.05 -3.55
C ARG A 167 -2.37 -23.15 -2.31
N ASP A 168 -2.02 -22.39 -1.28
CA ASP A 168 -2.52 -22.60 0.08
C ASP A 168 -3.46 -21.45 0.54
N GLY A 169 -3.52 -20.35 -0.20
CA GLY A 169 -4.28 -19.15 0.18
C GLY A 169 -3.74 -18.44 1.42
N THR A 170 -2.52 -18.78 1.85
CA THR A 170 -1.91 -18.24 3.07
C THR A 170 -1.43 -16.82 2.83
N VAL A 171 -1.89 -15.90 3.68
CA VAL A 171 -1.54 -14.47 3.65
C VAL A 171 -0.71 -14.17 4.89
N LEU A 172 0.45 -13.53 4.70
CA LEU A 172 1.21 -12.99 5.82
C LEU A 172 0.40 -11.85 6.46
N PRO A 173 0.25 -11.82 7.79
CA PRO A 173 -0.43 -10.72 8.45
C PRO A 173 0.26 -9.42 8.05
N SER A 174 -0.55 -8.39 7.73
CA SER A 174 -0.02 -7.06 7.45
C SER A 174 0.84 -6.65 8.64
N VAL A 175 2.10 -6.29 8.37
CA VAL A 175 3.00 -5.75 9.38
C VAL A 175 2.49 -4.36 9.72
N SER A 176 1.45 -4.28 10.55
CA SER A 176 1.07 -3.04 11.20
C SER A 176 2.24 -2.67 12.09
N ARG A 177 2.96 -1.63 11.66
CA ARG A 177 4.04 -0.90 12.34
C ARG A 177 4.26 -1.35 13.78
N LYS A 178 5.18 -2.31 13.98
CA LYS A 178 5.82 -2.44 15.29
C LYS A 178 6.70 -1.20 15.43
N ALA A 179 6.17 -0.17 16.08
CA ALA A 179 6.98 0.93 16.57
C ALA A 179 7.99 0.33 17.54
N GLU A 180 9.24 0.18 17.12
CA GLU A 180 10.32 -0.11 18.06
C GLU A 180 10.45 1.13 18.96
N PRO A 181 10.36 0.97 20.30
CA PRO A 181 10.56 2.10 21.20
C PRO A 181 12.03 2.51 21.11
N MET A 182 12.28 3.63 20.43
CA MET A 182 13.60 4.25 20.31
C MET A 182 14.01 4.76 21.70
N THR A 183 14.75 3.97 22.47
CA THR A 183 15.37 4.43 23.71
C THR A 183 16.62 5.23 23.36
N ARG A 184 16.47 6.54 23.19
CA ARG A 184 17.60 7.48 23.25
C ARG A 184 17.26 8.64 24.16
N THR A 185 17.60 8.47 25.43
CA THR A 185 17.57 9.51 26.47
C THR A 185 18.78 10.41 26.31
N GLU A 186 18.68 11.48 25.51
CA GLU A 186 19.55 12.65 25.67
C GLU A 186 18.73 13.94 25.54
N HIS A 187 18.71 14.68 26.66
CA HIS A 187 18.27 16.05 26.91
C HIS A 187 17.72 16.86 25.72
N MET A 188 16.40 17.09 25.74
CA MET A 188 15.70 18.00 24.81
C MET A 188 15.06 19.18 25.57
N PRO A 189 15.04 20.40 24.99
CA PRO A 189 14.56 21.61 25.64
C PRO A 189 13.03 21.60 25.83
N LYS A 190 12.58 22.19 26.95
CA LYS A 190 11.20 22.13 27.48
C LYS A 190 10.10 22.64 26.54
N HIS A 191 10.44 23.37 25.48
CA HIS A 191 9.48 23.93 24.53
C HIS A 191 9.00 22.93 23.46
N ALA A 192 9.67 21.78 23.30
CA ALA A 192 9.27 20.72 22.36
C ALA A 192 8.27 19.70 22.95
N ILE A 193 7.94 19.81 24.24
CA ILE A 193 7.12 18.84 24.97
C ILE A 193 5.68 18.81 24.45
N HIS A 194 5.14 19.95 23.99
CA HIS A 194 3.74 20.04 23.55
C HIS A 194 3.51 19.45 22.15
N SER A 195 4.52 19.48 21.28
CA SER A 195 4.38 18.96 19.90
C SER A 195 4.50 17.44 19.81
N PHE A 196 5.11 16.81 20.83
CA PHE A 196 5.37 15.36 20.85
C PHE A 196 4.41 14.54 21.74
N MET A 197 3.56 15.19 22.54
CA MET A 197 2.63 14.48 23.42
C MET A 197 1.53 13.74 22.64
N TRP A 198 1.10 14.28 21.49
CA TRP A 198 0.17 13.60 20.57
C TRP A 198 0.76 12.34 19.91
N LEU A 199 2.10 12.24 19.83
CA LEU A 199 2.77 11.10 19.19
C LEU A 199 2.99 9.92 20.15
N LYS A 200 2.80 10.12 21.46
CA LYS A 200 3.00 9.10 22.51
C LYS A 200 1.76 8.29 22.86
N THR A 201 0.56 8.75 22.50
CA THR A 201 -0.67 7.99 22.66
C THR A 201 -0.92 7.12 21.43
N GLY A 202 0.07 6.30 21.07
CA GLY A 202 -0.02 5.30 20.02
C GLY A 202 -0.66 4.00 20.49
N LEU A 203 -1.73 4.08 21.31
CA LEU A 203 -2.61 2.93 21.50
C LEU A 203 -3.48 2.85 20.25
N GLN A 204 -3.14 1.95 19.33
CA GLN A 204 -4.02 1.58 18.22
C GLN A 204 -5.26 0.91 18.83
N THR A 205 -6.26 1.71 19.22
CA THR A 205 -7.56 1.20 19.63
C THR A 205 -8.28 0.77 18.35
N SER A 206 -8.33 -0.53 18.06
CA SER A 206 -9.28 -1.05 17.07
C SER A 206 -10.67 -0.57 17.45
N VAL A 207 -11.34 0.12 16.52
CA VAL A 207 -12.67 0.69 16.76
C VAL A 207 -13.69 -0.40 16.48
N ASP A 208 -13.98 -1.19 17.51
CA ASP A 208 -15.08 -2.16 17.47
C ASP A 208 -16.35 -1.51 18.05
N ALA A 209 -17.53 -1.97 17.62
CA ALA A 209 -18.81 -1.42 18.08
C ALA A 209 -18.98 -1.46 19.61
N SER A 210 -18.33 -2.42 20.28
CA SER A 210 -18.28 -2.54 21.74
C SER A 210 -17.25 -1.59 22.38
N ASN A 211 -16.18 -1.24 21.66
CA ASN A 211 -15.05 -0.45 22.17
C ASN A 211 -15.29 1.06 22.07
N VAL A 212 -16.16 1.52 21.15
CA VAL A 212 -16.45 2.96 20.96
C VAL A 212 -17.00 3.64 22.22
N ARG A 213 -17.73 2.91 23.06
CA ARG A 213 -18.42 3.44 24.24
C ARG A 213 -17.62 3.30 25.54
N SER A 214 -16.60 2.45 25.55
CA SER A 214 -15.78 2.22 26.74
C SER A 214 -14.61 3.19 26.80
N SER A 215 -14.03 3.35 27.99
CA SER A 215 -12.84 4.18 28.18
C SER A 215 -11.58 3.65 27.50
N SER A 216 -11.63 2.41 26.99
CA SER A 216 -10.62 1.80 26.12
C SER A 216 -10.78 2.19 24.65
N GLY A 217 -11.83 2.94 24.31
CA GLY A 217 -12.11 3.48 22.99
C GLY A 217 -11.41 4.80 22.69
N PRO A 218 -11.69 5.39 21.52
CA PRO A 218 -11.05 6.63 21.07
C PRO A 218 -11.39 7.85 21.94
N LEU A 219 -12.47 7.78 22.72
CA LEU A 219 -12.92 8.85 23.61
C LEU A 219 -12.26 8.82 24.99
N GLY A 220 -11.59 7.72 25.37
CA GLY A 220 -10.89 7.63 26.65
C GLY A 220 -11.81 7.93 27.85
N GLU A 221 -11.32 8.74 28.79
CA GLU A 221 -12.06 9.14 29.99
C GLU A 221 -13.32 9.99 29.68
N LEU A 222 -13.39 10.63 28.51
CA LEU A 222 -14.56 11.43 28.10
C LEU A 222 -15.79 10.57 27.77
N SER A 223 -15.63 9.25 27.63
CA SER A 223 -16.75 8.34 27.38
C SER A 223 -17.74 8.26 28.56
N THR A 224 -17.35 8.71 29.75
CA THR A 224 -18.25 8.76 30.92
C THR A 224 -19.09 10.03 30.98
N GLU A 225 -18.68 11.09 30.29
CA GLU A 225 -19.39 12.38 30.26
C GLU A 225 -20.39 12.47 29.10
N TYR A 226 -20.09 11.82 27.98
CA TYR A 226 -20.89 11.89 26.76
C TYR A 226 -21.46 10.53 26.36
N GLU A 227 -22.79 10.46 26.24
CA GLU A 227 -23.47 9.27 25.71
C GLU A 227 -23.42 9.27 24.17
N VAL A 228 -22.71 8.29 23.59
CA VAL A 228 -22.54 8.17 22.14
C VAL A 228 -23.50 7.13 21.55
N GLN A 229 -24.38 7.60 20.66
CA GLN A 229 -25.26 6.75 19.85
C GLN A 229 -24.56 6.37 18.54
N LEU A 230 -24.59 5.07 18.22
CA LEU A 230 -24.07 4.54 16.96
C LEU A 230 -25.22 4.47 15.96
N GLU A 231 -25.27 5.39 15.00
CA GLU A 231 -26.17 5.29 13.86
C GLU A 231 -25.49 4.46 12.76
N ARG A 232 -26.02 3.26 12.51
CA ARG A 232 -25.58 2.44 11.38
C ARG A 232 -26.12 3.02 10.09
N SER A 233 -25.24 3.19 9.10
CA SER A 233 -25.62 3.70 7.77
C SER A 233 -26.74 2.84 7.14
N GLU A 234 -27.64 3.49 6.39
CA GLU A 234 -28.82 2.83 5.77
C GLU A 234 -28.44 1.65 4.85
N GLY A 235 -27.22 1.66 4.30
CA GLY A 235 -26.66 0.59 3.46
C GLY A 235 -26.31 -0.70 4.20
N GLU A 236 -26.17 -0.66 5.53
CA GLU A 236 -25.83 -1.82 6.36
C GLU A 236 -27.09 -2.54 6.87
N GLN A 237 -28.14 -1.76 7.18
CA GLN A 237 -29.46 -2.29 7.56
C GLN A 237 -30.14 -3.05 6.42
N THR A 238 -29.90 -2.64 5.16
CA THR A 238 -30.43 -3.32 3.98
C THR A 238 -29.75 -4.67 3.74
N ARG A 239 -28.44 -4.78 4.01
CA ARG A 239 -27.69 -6.04 3.91
C ARG A 239 -28.10 -7.06 4.96
N GLU A 240 -28.33 -6.65 6.21
CA GLU A 240 -28.82 -7.56 7.25
C GLU A 240 -30.24 -8.06 6.96
N LYS A 241 -31.15 -7.18 6.49
CA LYS A 241 -32.49 -7.59 6.04
C LYS A 241 -32.44 -8.58 4.88
N GLU A 242 -31.54 -8.40 3.92
CA GLU A 242 -31.39 -9.34 2.79
C GLU A 242 -30.81 -10.70 3.23
N VAL A 243 -29.94 -10.71 4.24
CA VAL A 243 -29.38 -11.94 4.83
C VAL A 243 -30.41 -12.67 5.69
N ASP A 244 -31.27 -11.96 6.43
CA ASP A 244 -32.33 -12.58 7.23
C ASP A 244 -33.46 -13.15 6.36
N ILE A 245 -33.82 -12.50 5.24
CA ILE A 245 -34.78 -13.06 4.26
C ILE A 245 -34.27 -14.39 3.68
N ARG A 246 -32.95 -14.57 3.54
CA ARG A 246 -32.35 -15.83 3.05
C ARG A 246 -32.28 -16.94 4.11
N ARG A 247 -32.51 -16.63 5.39
CA ARG A 247 -32.37 -17.56 6.52
C ARG A 247 -33.68 -18.12 7.05
N GLU A 248 -34.83 -17.82 6.44
CA GLU A 248 -36.07 -18.48 6.81
C GLU A 248 -35.97 -20.01 6.61
N PRO A 249 -36.39 -20.83 7.61
CA PRO A 249 -36.31 -22.26 7.52
C PRO A 249 -37.36 -22.77 6.53
N ARG A 250 -36.91 -23.47 5.48
CA ARG A 250 -37.79 -24.19 4.55
C ARG A 250 -38.63 -25.22 5.31
N GLY A 251 -39.86 -24.85 5.63
CA GLY A 251 -40.89 -25.72 6.18
C GLY A 251 -41.30 -26.82 5.20
N ARG A 252 -41.51 -28.02 5.73
CA ARG A 252 -41.98 -29.24 5.05
C ARG A 252 -43.49 -29.18 4.71
N PHE A 253 -43.94 -30.19 3.93
CA PHE A 253 -45.30 -30.70 3.60
C PHE A 253 -45.84 -30.35 2.19
N TRP A 254 -46.41 -31.23 1.36
CA TRP A 254 -46.78 -32.67 1.41
C TRP A 254 -47.04 -33.22 -0.02
N PRO A 255 -47.18 -34.55 -0.26
CA PRO A 255 -47.28 -35.16 -1.61
C PRO A 255 -48.73 -35.20 -2.17
N PRO A 256 -48.92 -35.44 -3.50
CA PRO A 256 -50.22 -35.32 -4.14
C PRO A 256 -51.06 -36.62 -4.07
N SER A 257 -52.31 -36.51 -3.61
CA SER A 257 -53.30 -37.60 -3.66
C SER A 257 -54.15 -37.53 -4.94
N LYS A 258 -54.29 -38.68 -5.63
CA LYS A 258 -55.06 -38.88 -6.87
C LYS A 258 -56.55 -39.15 -6.62
N LEU A 259 -57.38 -38.59 -7.53
CA LEU A 259 -58.70 -39.00 -8.06
C LEU A 259 -59.88 -39.35 -7.11
N ARG A 260 -61.07 -38.77 -7.36
CA ARG A 260 -62.16 -39.39 -8.17
C ARG A 260 -63.33 -38.42 -8.45
N SER A 261 -64.02 -38.74 -9.53
CA SER A 261 -65.14 -38.10 -10.26
C SER A 261 -66.45 -37.83 -9.50
N SER A 262 -67.18 -36.81 -9.94
CA SER A 262 -68.59 -36.91 -10.40
C SER A 262 -69.09 -35.61 -11.04
N LYS A 263 -69.50 -35.68 -12.31
CA LYS A 263 -70.55 -34.85 -12.97
C LYS A 263 -71.95 -35.34 -12.48
N PRO A 264 -73.13 -34.77 -12.87
CA PRO A 264 -73.44 -33.66 -13.80
C PRO A 264 -74.58 -32.69 -13.33
N GLU A 265 -75.02 -31.83 -14.28
CA GLU A 265 -76.34 -31.12 -14.46
C GLU A 265 -76.58 -29.85 -13.62
N GLU A 266 -77.07 -28.72 -14.13
CA GLU A 266 -77.63 -28.30 -15.44
C GLU A 266 -76.94 -27.04 -15.99
#